data_AF-A0A381WZL0-F1
#
_entry.id   AF-A0A381WZL0-F1
#
_cell.length_a   1.000
_cell.length_b   1.000
_cell.length_c   1.000
_cell.angle_alpha   90.00
_cell.angle_beta   90.00
_cell.angle_gamma   90.00
#
_symmetry.space_group_name_H-M   'P 1'
#
loop_
_entity.id
_entity.type
_entity.pdbx_description
1 polymer ?
#
loop_
_entity_poly.entity_id
_entity_poly.type
_entity_poly.pdbx_seq_one_letter_code
_entity_poly.pdbx_strand_id
1 'polypeptide(L)'
;MKFIKKTILSLVFLAFVSLGASSAKAACSTHLGDFDWDSANIHTAIASFIIENGYGCDVEVTKGSTTPIMAAFFDGQIDVITELWEDNLVELLKPHFADGSIIHMGTNTPASEQAFWVDRATAEAHGLKSVEDMKKPGVWELFKDPEDPSKGRMTSC
;
A
#
# COMPACT_ATOMS: atom_id res chain seq x y z
N MET A 1 42.64 28.23 -40.47
CA MET A 1 41.21 28.30 -40.08
C MET A 1 40.46 26.96 -40.13
N LYS A 2 40.60 26.13 -41.18
CA LYS A 2 39.92 24.82 -41.26
C LYS A 2 40.36 23.82 -40.19
N PHE A 3 41.62 23.82 -39.80
CA PHE A 3 42.17 22.92 -38.77
C PHE A 3 41.59 23.24 -37.39
N ILE A 4 41.60 24.52 -37.00
CA ILE A 4 41.03 25.02 -35.73
C ILE A 4 39.52 24.71 -35.63
N LYS A 5 38.75 24.88 -36.72
CA LYS A 5 37.32 24.51 -36.75
C LYS A 5 37.09 23.01 -36.54
N LYS A 6 37.96 22.13 -37.09
CA LYS A 6 37.85 20.67 -36.90
C LYS A 6 38.20 20.24 -35.47
N THR A 7 39.18 20.91 -34.85
CA THR A 7 39.55 20.66 -33.44
C THR A 7 38.43 21.07 -32.49
N ILE A 8 37.81 22.24 -32.70
CA ILE A 8 36.68 22.71 -31.89
C ILE A 8 35.47 21.78 -32.04
N LEU A 9 35.14 21.34 -33.26
CA LEU A 9 34.01 20.44 -33.49
C LEU A 9 34.20 19.06 -32.84
N SER A 10 35.44 18.56 -32.81
CA SER A 10 35.78 17.29 -32.16
C SER A 10 35.73 17.38 -30.63
N LEU A 11 36.14 18.53 -30.06
CA LEU A 11 36.04 18.79 -28.61
C LEU A 11 34.58 18.91 -28.15
N VAL A 12 33.71 19.53 -28.95
CA VAL A 12 32.26 19.60 -28.67
C VAL A 12 31.62 18.22 -28.73
N PHE A 13 32.00 17.38 -29.69
CA PHE A 13 31.49 16.02 -29.80
C PHE A 13 31.94 15.14 -28.62
N LEU A 14 33.19 15.27 -28.16
CA LEU A 14 33.71 14.55 -26.99
C LEU A 14 33.07 15.01 -25.66
N ALA A 15 32.70 16.30 -25.56
CA ALA A 15 31.95 16.83 -24.43
C ALA A 15 30.50 16.32 -24.41
N PHE A 16 29.86 16.17 -25.57
CA PHE A 16 28.51 15.60 -25.67
C PHE A 16 28.47 14.10 -25.31
N VAL A 17 29.51 13.33 -25.64
CA VAL A 17 29.59 11.89 -25.30
C VAL A 17 29.83 11.68 -23.80
N SER A 18 30.54 12.58 -23.14
CA SER A 18 30.79 12.49 -21.68
C SER A 18 29.58 12.87 -20.82
N LEU A 19 28.65 13.68 -21.34
CA LEU A 19 27.37 13.96 -20.67
C LEU A 19 26.36 12.80 -20.76
N GLY A 20 26.51 11.88 -21.72
CA GLY A 20 25.61 10.73 -21.89
C GLY A 20 25.96 9.51 -21.02
N ALA A 21 27.09 9.52 -20.32
CA ALA A 21 27.63 8.36 -19.60
C ALA A 21 27.64 8.50 -18.07
N SER A 22 27.10 9.60 -17.52
CA SER A 22 26.87 9.73 -16.08
C SER A 22 25.39 9.53 -15.77
N SER A 23 24.91 8.31 -15.99
CA SER A 23 23.93 7.74 -15.07
C SER A 23 24.70 7.46 -13.78
N ALA A 24 25.02 8.53 -13.04
CA ALA A 24 25.16 8.38 -11.61
C ALA A 24 23.74 8.03 -11.15
N LYS A 25 23.41 6.73 -11.15
CA LYS A 25 22.39 6.22 -10.25
C LYS A 25 22.86 6.68 -8.87
N ALA A 26 22.36 7.82 -8.40
CA ALA A 26 22.33 8.04 -6.97
C ALA A 26 21.70 6.78 -6.41
N ALA A 27 22.38 6.09 -5.50
CA ALA A 27 21.82 4.91 -4.84
C ALA A 27 20.54 5.39 -4.13
N CYS A 28 19.40 5.26 -4.79
CA CYS A 28 18.11 5.56 -4.24
C CYS A 28 17.66 4.31 -3.49
N SER A 29 17.06 4.51 -2.32
CA SER A 29 16.47 3.46 -1.51
C SER A 29 15.04 3.86 -1.19
N THR A 30 14.15 2.90 -1.06
CA THR A 30 12.77 3.12 -0.61
C THR A 30 12.37 2.01 0.35
N HIS A 31 11.74 2.38 1.46
CA HIS A 31 11.20 1.45 2.44
C HIS A 31 9.68 1.38 2.28
N LEU A 32 9.17 0.23 1.88
CA LEU A 32 7.75 -0.03 1.70
C LEU A 32 7.16 -0.70 2.96
N GLY A 33 5.95 -0.28 3.30
CA GLY A 33 5.09 -0.96 4.26
C GLY A 33 4.18 -1.96 3.57
N ASP A 34 4.12 -3.17 4.09
CA ASP A 34 3.27 -4.25 3.62
C ASP A 34 2.43 -4.82 4.78
N PHE A 35 1.32 -5.49 4.47
CA PHE A 35 0.36 -5.92 5.48
C PHE A 35 0.10 -7.43 5.49
N ASP A 36 -0.66 -7.91 6.47
CA ASP A 36 -0.91 -9.34 6.68
C ASP A 36 -1.98 -9.95 5.77
N TRP A 37 -2.44 -9.23 4.75
CA TRP A 37 -3.41 -9.72 3.75
C TRP A 37 -2.84 -9.78 2.33
N ASP A 38 -3.34 -10.72 1.54
CA ASP A 38 -2.71 -11.13 0.27
C ASP A 38 -2.65 -10.03 -0.80
N SER A 39 -3.70 -9.20 -0.94
CA SER A 39 -3.72 -8.14 -1.95
C SER A 39 -2.65 -7.08 -1.69
N ALA A 40 -2.43 -6.68 -0.43
CA ALA A 40 -1.35 -5.78 -0.07
C ALA A 40 0.01 -6.36 -0.46
N ASN A 41 0.23 -7.65 -0.22
CA ASN A 41 1.50 -8.30 -0.58
C ASN A 41 1.74 -8.28 -2.08
N ILE A 42 0.70 -8.50 -2.88
CA ILE A 42 0.80 -8.42 -4.34
C ILE A 42 1.12 -6.99 -4.79
N HIS A 43 0.44 -5.98 -4.25
CA HIS A 43 0.72 -4.58 -4.60
C HIS A 43 2.13 -4.16 -4.21
N THR A 44 2.59 -4.51 -3.01
CA THR A 44 3.94 -4.23 -2.51
C THR A 44 4.99 -4.91 -3.38
N ALA A 45 4.78 -6.18 -3.76
CA ALA A 45 5.70 -6.92 -4.63
C ALA A 45 5.79 -6.29 -6.05
N ILE A 46 4.66 -5.87 -6.63
CA ILE A 46 4.64 -5.19 -7.93
C ILE A 46 5.38 -3.86 -7.85
N ALA A 47 5.10 -3.04 -6.82
CA ALA A 47 5.77 -1.76 -6.63
C ALA A 47 7.28 -1.93 -6.43
N SER A 48 7.69 -2.88 -5.59
CA SER A 48 9.10 -3.23 -5.36
C SER A 48 9.78 -3.60 -6.68
N PHE A 49 9.18 -4.51 -7.46
CA PHE A 49 9.71 -4.91 -8.75
C PHE A 49 9.92 -3.71 -9.70
N ILE A 50 8.95 -2.79 -9.77
CA ILE A 50 9.04 -1.59 -10.61
C ILE A 50 10.13 -0.64 -10.11
N ILE A 51 10.23 -0.42 -8.81
CA ILE A 51 11.24 0.47 -8.19
C ILE A 51 12.65 -0.09 -8.43
N GLU A 52 12.85 -1.38 -8.19
CA GLU A 52 14.13 -2.07 -8.38
C GLU A 52 14.55 -2.15 -9.85
N ASN A 53 13.64 -2.57 -10.74
CA ASN A 53 14.00 -2.89 -12.12
C ASN A 53 13.75 -1.74 -13.10
N GLY A 54 12.77 -0.88 -12.80
CA GLY A 54 12.43 0.28 -13.63
C GLY A 54 13.24 1.52 -13.27
N TYR A 55 13.44 1.78 -11.98
CA TYR A 55 14.17 2.95 -11.50
C TYR A 55 15.58 2.61 -11.02
N GLY A 56 15.82 1.35 -10.64
CA GLY A 56 17.13 0.91 -10.25
C GLY A 56 17.51 1.25 -8.81
N CYS A 57 16.51 1.48 -7.96
CA CYS A 57 16.66 1.76 -6.53
C CYS A 57 16.66 0.47 -5.70
N ASP A 58 17.26 0.52 -4.52
CA ASP A 58 17.14 -0.54 -3.53
C ASP A 58 15.77 -0.44 -2.84
N VAL A 59 15.18 -1.59 -2.50
CA VAL A 59 13.88 -1.64 -1.80
C VAL A 59 14.01 -2.48 -0.54
N GLU A 60 13.55 -1.93 0.58
CA GLU A 60 13.28 -2.65 1.81
C GLU A 60 11.77 -2.78 2.00
N VAL A 61 11.30 -3.91 2.54
CA VAL A 61 9.89 -4.12 2.86
C VAL A 61 9.77 -4.54 4.32
N THR A 62 8.92 -3.85 5.08
CA THR A 62 8.48 -4.32 6.41
C THR A 62 7.03 -4.74 6.34
N LYS A 63 6.76 -5.98 6.76
CA LYS A 63 5.43 -6.57 6.80
C LYS A 63 4.93 -6.69 8.24
N GLY A 64 3.66 -6.39 8.45
CA GLY A 64 2.95 -6.72 9.69
C GLY A 64 1.52 -6.20 9.73
N SER A 65 0.90 -6.33 10.90
CA SER A 65 -0.47 -5.83 11.11
C SER A 65 -0.58 -4.31 10.94
N THR A 66 -1.80 -3.80 10.74
CA THR A 66 -2.04 -2.39 10.42
C THR A 66 -1.45 -1.42 11.44
N THR A 67 -1.65 -1.66 12.74
CA THR A 67 -1.21 -0.75 13.80
C THR A 67 0.31 -0.51 13.82
N PRO A 68 1.20 -1.52 13.86
CA PRO A 68 2.64 -1.28 13.86
C PRO A 68 3.16 -0.67 12.55
N ILE A 69 2.64 -1.09 11.40
CA ILE A 69 3.05 -0.52 10.10
C ILE A 69 2.67 0.96 10.01
N MET A 70 1.44 1.31 10.38
CA MET A 70 1.01 2.71 10.35
C MET A 70 1.75 3.57 11.38
N ALA A 71 2.08 3.02 12.55
CA ALA A 71 2.93 3.73 13.52
C ALA A 71 4.31 4.05 12.93
N ALA A 72 4.97 3.07 12.30
CA ALA A 72 6.24 3.27 11.62
C ALA A 72 6.14 4.28 10.45
N PHE A 73 5.01 4.26 9.72
CA PHE A 73 4.74 5.22 8.65
C PHE A 73 4.58 6.65 9.16
N PHE A 74 3.80 6.86 10.23
CA PHE A 74 3.64 8.17 10.86
C PHE A 74 4.96 8.71 11.46
N ASP A 75 5.84 7.82 11.92
CA ASP A 75 7.18 8.17 12.41
C ASP A 75 8.21 8.39 11.27
N GLY A 76 7.80 8.25 10.00
CA GLY A 76 8.67 8.45 8.84
C GLY A 76 9.71 7.36 8.62
N GLN A 77 9.49 6.17 9.17
CA GLN A 77 10.35 5.00 8.94
C GLN A 77 9.97 4.26 7.66
N ILE A 78 8.72 4.35 7.23
CA ILE A 78 8.23 3.79 5.97
C ILE A 78 7.97 4.96 5.01
N ASP A 79 8.38 4.81 3.76
CA ASP A 79 8.23 5.84 2.73
C ASP A 79 6.90 5.70 1.97
N VAL A 80 6.51 4.46 1.67
CA VAL A 80 5.38 4.17 0.77
C VAL A 80 4.55 3.00 1.29
N ILE A 81 3.23 3.18 1.25
CA ILE A 81 2.25 2.12 1.44
C ILE A 81 1.45 2.01 0.15
N THR A 82 1.39 0.80 -0.43
CA THR A 82 0.77 0.60 -1.76
C THR A 82 -0.70 0.19 -1.70
N GLU A 83 -1.19 -0.24 -0.54
CA GLU A 83 -2.61 -0.52 -0.32
C GLU A 83 -2.97 -0.14 1.12
N LEU A 84 -3.88 0.80 1.29
CA LEU A 84 -4.36 1.22 2.60
C LEU A 84 -5.87 1.34 2.59
N TRP A 85 -6.52 0.66 3.53
CA TRP A 85 -7.94 0.83 3.79
C TRP A 85 -8.16 2.03 4.70
N GLU A 86 -8.08 3.22 4.09
CA GLU A 86 -8.05 4.52 4.80
C GLU A 86 -9.30 4.79 5.64
N ASP A 87 -10.45 4.23 5.26
CA ASP A 87 -11.72 4.37 5.98
C ASP A 87 -11.64 3.89 7.44
N ASN A 88 -10.70 2.98 7.75
CA ASN A 88 -10.47 2.51 9.13
C ASN A 88 -9.60 3.46 9.97
N LEU A 89 -8.94 4.44 9.35
CA LEU A 89 -7.87 5.26 9.93
C LEU A 89 -8.06 6.76 9.73
N VAL A 90 -9.26 7.20 9.33
CA VAL A 90 -9.54 8.59 8.93
C VAL A 90 -9.03 9.62 9.94
N GLU A 91 -9.35 9.46 11.23
CA GLU A 91 -8.93 10.41 12.27
C GLU A 91 -7.41 10.42 12.49
N LEU A 92 -6.73 9.30 12.23
CA LEU A 92 -5.28 9.21 12.34
C LEU A 92 -4.58 9.84 11.12
N LEU A 93 -5.10 9.65 9.90
CA LEU A 93 -4.51 10.17 8.67
C LEU A 93 -4.73 11.66 8.45
N LYS A 94 -5.89 12.17 8.88
CA LYS A 94 -6.32 13.56 8.69
C LYS A 94 -5.27 14.63 9.04
N PRO A 95 -4.59 14.61 10.21
CA PRO A 95 -3.56 15.61 10.51
C PRO A 95 -2.37 15.54 9.54
N HIS A 96 -1.94 14.34 9.14
CA HIS A 96 -0.79 14.14 8.25
C HIS A 96 -1.07 14.56 6.80
N PHE A 97 -2.31 14.41 6.34
CA PHE A 97 -2.73 14.98 5.06
C PHE A 97 -2.81 16.52 5.13
N ALA A 98 -3.25 17.07 6.27
CA ALA A 98 -3.40 18.52 6.43
C ALA A 98 -2.06 19.25 6.51
N ASP A 99 -1.04 18.66 7.15
CA ASP A 99 0.31 19.22 7.22
C ASP A 99 1.21 18.83 6.04
N GLY A 100 0.76 17.89 5.21
CA GLY A 100 1.45 17.43 4.00
C GLY A 100 2.62 16.49 4.28
N SER A 101 2.77 15.98 5.51
CA SER A 101 3.75 14.93 5.84
C SER A 101 3.46 13.62 5.13
N ILE A 102 2.19 13.36 4.81
CA ILE A 102 1.76 12.23 3.99
C ILE A 102 0.96 12.76 2.80
N ILE A 103 1.21 12.20 1.63
CA ILE A 103 0.49 12.52 0.40
C ILE A 103 -0.29 11.30 -0.11
N HIS A 104 -1.57 11.49 -0.41
CA HIS A 104 -2.38 10.46 -1.06
C HIS A 104 -2.07 10.44 -2.57
N MET A 105 -1.43 9.37 -3.05
CA MET A 105 -0.96 9.28 -4.45
C MET A 105 -2.01 8.77 -5.44
N GLY A 106 -3.16 8.28 -4.96
CA GLY A 106 -4.26 7.79 -5.78
C GLY A 106 -4.77 6.44 -5.33
N THR A 107 -5.92 6.04 -5.87
CA THR A 107 -6.56 4.76 -5.55
C THR A 107 -6.25 3.75 -6.65
N ASN A 108 -5.68 2.60 -6.29
CA ASN A 108 -5.39 1.51 -7.21
C ASN A 108 -6.50 0.45 -7.28
N THR A 109 -7.37 0.36 -6.26
CA THR A 109 -8.50 -0.57 -6.22
C THR A 109 -9.85 0.12 -5.93
N PRO A 110 -10.39 0.92 -6.88
CA PRO A 110 -11.59 1.75 -6.64
C PRO A 110 -12.90 0.96 -6.51
N ALA A 111 -12.90 -0.34 -6.83
CA ALA A 111 -14.06 -1.22 -6.72
C ALA A 111 -13.97 -2.19 -5.52
N SER A 112 -12.94 -2.05 -4.69
CA SER A 112 -12.79 -2.87 -3.49
C SER A 112 -13.73 -2.40 -2.38
N GLU A 113 -14.32 -3.34 -1.66
CA GLU A 113 -15.25 -3.05 -0.56
C GLU A 113 -14.79 -3.73 0.74
N GLN A 114 -14.98 -3.04 1.85
CA GLN A 114 -14.87 -3.61 3.20
C GLN A 114 -16.23 -3.60 3.87
N ALA A 115 -16.64 -4.76 4.38
CA ALA A 115 -17.90 -4.94 5.06
C ALA A 115 -17.85 -6.18 5.95
N PHE A 116 -18.89 -6.33 6.78
CA PHE A 116 -19.18 -7.62 7.40
C PHE A 116 -19.91 -8.50 6.39
N TRP A 117 -19.37 -9.68 6.15
CA TRP A 117 -19.90 -10.63 5.19
C TRP A 117 -20.50 -11.85 5.90
N VAL A 118 -21.61 -12.32 5.36
CA VAL A 118 -22.24 -13.60 5.72
C VAL A 118 -22.45 -14.36 4.42
N ASP A 119 -22.33 -15.69 4.45
CA ASP A 119 -22.60 -16.48 3.26
C ASP A 119 -24.06 -16.32 2.81
N ARG A 120 -24.26 -16.44 1.50
CA ARG A 120 -25.57 -16.22 0.88
C ARG A 120 -26.65 -17.14 1.45
N ALA A 121 -26.33 -18.40 1.73
CA ALA A 121 -27.33 -19.37 2.18
C ALA A 121 -27.85 -19.01 3.57
N THR A 122 -26.95 -18.66 4.50
CA THR A 122 -27.32 -18.19 5.84
C THR A 122 -28.09 -16.87 5.76
N ALA A 123 -27.63 -15.93 4.92
CA ALA A 123 -28.30 -14.64 4.76
C ALA A 123 -29.73 -14.78 4.22
N GLU A 124 -29.94 -15.59 3.19
CA GLU A 124 -31.27 -15.83 2.62
C GLU A 124 -32.19 -16.62 3.59
N ALA A 125 -31.67 -17.64 4.27
CA ALA A 125 -32.43 -18.47 5.20
C ALA A 125 -32.93 -17.69 6.43
N HIS A 126 -32.14 -16.73 6.91
CA HIS A 126 -32.44 -15.96 8.12
C HIS A 126 -32.81 -14.49 7.85
N GLY A 127 -32.92 -14.10 6.56
CA GLY A 127 -33.29 -12.75 6.16
C GLY A 127 -32.32 -11.68 6.67
N LEU A 128 -31.02 -11.95 6.58
CA LEU A 128 -29.94 -11.04 6.99
C LEU A 128 -29.61 -10.12 5.82
N LYS A 129 -29.79 -8.81 6.02
CA LYS A 129 -29.57 -7.76 5.02
C LYS A 129 -28.72 -6.60 5.54
N SER A 130 -28.53 -6.53 6.85
CA SER A 130 -27.73 -5.51 7.53
C SER A 130 -27.03 -6.13 8.74
N VAL A 131 -25.90 -5.55 9.15
CA VAL A 131 -25.21 -5.91 10.40
C VAL A 131 -26.14 -5.81 11.62
N GLU A 132 -27.11 -4.91 11.58
CA GLU A 132 -28.11 -4.73 12.65
C GLU A 132 -28.99 -5.97 12.84
N ASP A 133 -29.15 -6.81 11.81
CA ASP A 133 -29.92 -8.05 11.91
C ASP A 133 -29.27 -9.07 12.86
N MET A 134 -27.97 -8.91 13.18
CA MET A 134 -27.28 -9.72 14.18
C MET A 134 -27.84 -9.54 15.59
N LYS A 135 -28.57 -8.45 15.86
CA LYS A 135 -29.24 -8.19 17.14
C LYS A 135 -30.56 -8.96 17.30
N LYS A 136 -31.09 -9.55 16.21
CA LYS A 136 -32.33 -10.34 16.29
C LYS A 136 -32.10 -11.55 17.21
N PRO A 137 -33.07 -11.88 18.08
CA PRO A 137 -32.95 -13.07 18.94
C PRO A 137 -32.69 -14.33 18.11
N GLY A 138 -31.70 -15.14 18.49
CA GLY A 138 -31.41 -16.40 17.78
C GLY A 138 -30.41 -16.29 16.62
N VAL A 139 -30.05 -15.08 16.16
CA VAL A 139 -29.17 -14.90 14.99
C VAL A 139 -27.69 -15.05 15.34
N TRP A 140 -27.24 -14.49 16.46
CA TRP A 140 -25.83 -14.61 16.85
C TRP A 140 -25.44 -16.07 17.13
N GLU A 141 -26.40 -16.89 17.59
CA GLU A 141 -26.24 -18.30 17.88
C GLU A 141 -25.88 -19.13 16.64
N LEU A 142 -26.20 -18.63 15.43
CA LEU A 142 -25.79 -19.26 14.16
C LEU A 142 -24.26 -19.22 13.98
N PHE A 143 -23.61 -18.23 14.59
CA PHE A 143 -22.18 -17.98 14.50
C PHE A 143 -21.47 -18.27 15.82
N LYS A 144 -21.98 -19.21 16.63
CA LYS A 144 -21.51 -19.46 18.00
C LYS A 144 -19.98 -19.59 18.10
N ASP A 145 -19.39 -18.84 19.02
CA ASP A 145 -17.95 -18.90 19.25
C ASP A 145 -17.57 -20.20 19.97
N PRO A 146 -16.65 -21.03 19.41
CA PRO A 146 -16.16 -22.21 20.09
C PRO A 146 -15.37 -21.89 21.37
N GLU A 147 -14.79 -20.70 21.49
CA GLU A 147 -14.02 -20.28 22.67
C GLU A 147 -14.92 -19.66 23.75
N ASP A 148 -15.97 -18.93 23.36
CA ASP A 148 -17.01 -18.40 24.26
C ASP A 148 -18.41 -18.71 23.73
N PRO A 149 -19.01 -19.86 24.11
CA PRO A 149 -20.32 -20.28 23.63
C PRO A 149 -21.49 -19.33 23.97
N SER A 150 -21.26 -18.28 24.77
CA SER A 150 -22.25 -17.25 25.07
C SER A 150 -22.30 -16.11 24.04
N LYS A 151 -21.42 -16.13 23.02
CA LYS A 151 -21.29 -15.07 22.00
C LYS A 151 -21.25 -15.61 20.58
N GLY A 152 -21.54 -14.73 19.63
CA GLY A 152 -21.29 -14.96 18.21
C GLY A 152 -19.86 -14.59 17.86
N ARG A 153 -19.19 -15.43 17.08
CA ARG A 153 -17.85 -15.21 16.56
C ARG A 153 -17.90 -14.34 15.31
N MET A 154 -17.08 -13.30 15.33
CA MET A 154 -16.72 -12.54 14.15
C MET A 154 -15.27 -12.87 13.82
N THR A 155 -15.02 -13.24 12.56
CA THR A 155 -13.64 -13.46 12.10
C THR A 155 -13.23 -12.24 11.29
N SER A 156 -12.10 -11.66 11.67
CA SER A 156 -11.42 -10.59 10.93
C SER A 156 -10.11 -11.11 10.34
N CYS A 157 -9.45 -10.29 9.54
CA CYS A 157 -8.16 -10.57 8.94
C CYS A 157 -7.04 -10.48 9.99
#